data_AF-A0A953MGY5-F1
#
_entry.id   AF-A0A953MGY5-F1
#
_cell.length_a   1.000
_cell.length_b   1.000
_cell.length_c   1.000
_cell.angle_alpha   90.00
_cell.angle_beta   90.00
_cell.angle_gamma   90.00
#
_symmetry.space_group_name_H-M   'P 1'
#
loop_
_entity.id
_entity.type
_entity.pdbx_description
1 polymer ?
#
loop_
_entity_poly.entity_id
_entity_poly.type
_entity_poly.pdbx_seq_one_letter_code
_entity_poly.pdbx_strand_id
1 'polypeptide(L)' 'MEICKKVEEILRTNNFTEFQNLVYFLKYTNCKSEIEVRAILSSCGMPPEKFDELKRMASQK' A
#
# COMPACT_ATOMS: atom_id res chain seq x y z
N MET A 1 -1.34 -10.82 -11.52
CA MET A 1 -1.36 -9.37 -11.22
C MET A 1 -0.19 -9.07 -10.28
N GLU A 2 0.82 -8.32 -10.73
CA GLU A 2 2.07 -8.09 -9.97
C GLU A 2 1.86 -7.25 -8.70
N ILE A 3 0.93 -6.28 -8.74
CA ILE A 3 0.56 -5.45 -7.57
C ILE A 3 0.01 -6.31 -6.44
N CYS A 4 -0.92 -7.24 -6.71
CA CYS A 4 -1.51 -8.05 -5.65
C CYS A 4 -0.51 -9.00 -4.99
N LYS A 5 0.44 -9.57 -5.75
CA LYS A 5 1.55 -10.35 -5.17
C LYS A 5 2.40 -9.50 -4.23
N LYS A 6 2.64 -8.24 -4.60
CA LYS A 6 3.40 -7.30 -3.76
C LYS A 6 2.64 -6.95 -2.49
N VAL A 7 1.32 -6.76 -2.59
CA VAL A 7 0.44 -6.56 -1.43
C VAL A 7 0.49 -7.77 -0.49
N GLU A 8 0.36 -8.99 -1.00
CA GLU A 8 0.48 -10.23 -0.20
C GLU A 8 1.83 -10.31 0.53
N GLU A 9 2.93 -10.00 -0.16
CA GLU A 9 4.27 -9.97 0.42
C GLU A 9 4.37 -8.96 1.56
N ILE A 10 3.87 -7.73 1.36
CA ILE A 10 3.84 -6.66 2.36
C ILE A 10 3.03 -7.10 3.58
N LEU A 11 1.85 -7.69 3.37
CA LEU A 11 0.99 -8.16 4.47
C LEU A 11 1.66 -9.28 5.27
N ARG A 12 2.36 -10.22 4.60
CA ARG A 12 3.07 -11.32 5.26
C ARG A 12 4.28 -10.84 6.06
N THR A 13 5.00 -9.86 5.54
CA THR A 13 6.29 -9.41 6.10
C THR A 13 6.17 -8.18 6.99
N ASN A 14 5.02 -7.50 6.98
CA ASN A 14 4.85 -6.15 7.54
C ASN A 14 5.93 -5.17 7.05
N ASN A 15 6.41 -5.33 5.81
CA ASN A 15 7.49 -4.53 5.27
C ASN A 15 6.99 -3.13 4.87
N PHE A 16 7.20 -2.18 5.77
CA PHE A 16 6.82 -0.79 5.61
C PHE A 16 7.50 -0.09 4.43
N THR A 17 8.78 -0.36 4.17
CA THR A 17 9.52 0.27 3.06
C THR A 17 8.92 -0.13 1.73
N GLU A 18 8.59 -1.41 1.55
CA GLU A 18 7.97 -1.91 0.33
C GLU A 18 6.54 -1.37 0.16
N PHE A 19 5.80 -1.19 1.24
CA PHE A 19 4.52 -0.49 1.23
C PHE A 19 4.63 0.95 0.71
N GLN A 20 5.59 1.73 1.21
CA GLN A 20 5.80 3.10 0.75
C GLN A 20 6.19 3.15 -0.73
N ASN A 21 7.10 2.27 -1.17
CA ASN A 21 7.50 2.16 -2.57
C ASN A 21 6.30 1.86 -3.47
N LEU A 22 5.44 0.93 -3.06
CA LEU A 22 4.23 0.58 -3.80
C LEU A 22 3.24 1.75 -3.87
N VAL A 23 2.98 2.43 -2.75
CA VAL A 23 2.11 3.61 -2.72
C VAL A 23 2.64 4.72 -3.61
N TYR A 24 3.94 5.00 -3.59
CA TYR A 24 4.57 6.01 -4.43
C TYR A 24 4.47 5.64 -5.93
N PHE A 25 4.74 4.37 -6.26
CA PHE A 25 4.59 3.85 -7.62
C PHE A 25 3.15 4.00 -8.14
N LEU A 26 2.14 3.66 -7.34
CA LEU A 26 0.73 3.81 -7.73
C LEU A 26 0.36 5.28 -7.96
N LYS A 27 0.86 6.18 -7.11
CA LYS A 27 0.67 7.63 -7.29
C LYS A 27 1.33 8.16 -8.56
N TYR A 28 2.50 7.64 -8.91
CA TYR A 28 3.25 8.07 -10.09
C TYR A 28 2.64 7.57 -11.41
N THR A 29 2.04 6.38 -11.41
CA THR A 29 1.55 5.73 -12.64
C THR A 29 0.21 6.28 -13.13
N ASN A 30 -0.77 6.51 -12.24
CA ASN A 30 -2.00 7.26 -12.55
C ASN A 30 -2.98 7.43 -11.37
N CYS A 31 -2.68 6.92 -10.17
CA CYS A 31 -3.59 7.03 -9.02
C CYS A 31 -3.37 8.38 -8.33
N LYS A 32 -4.07 9.42 -8.81
CA LYS A 32 -3.81 10.81 -8.37
C LYS A 32 -4.26 11.05 -6.93
N SER A 33 -5.22 10.27 -6.44
CA SER A 33 -5.74 10.39 -5.07
C SER A 33 -5.35 9.20 -4.20
N GLU A 34 -5.26 9.45 -2.90
CA GLU A 34 -5.08 8.38 -1.90
C GLU A 34 -6.27 7.39 -1.91
N ILE A 35 -7.46 7.85 -2.25
CA ILE A 35 -8.67 7.02 -2.34
C ILE A 35 -8.50 5.95 -3.43
N GLU A 36 -7.98 6.31 -4.60
CA GLU A 36 -7.70 5.36 -5.69
C GLU A 36 -6.64 4.33 -5.29
N VAL A 37 -5.56 4.79 -4.64
CA VAL A 37 -4.53 3.88 -4.13
C VAL A 37 -5.13 2.88 -3.14
N ARG A 38 -5.94 3.35 -2.19
CA ARG A 38 -6.63 2.50 -1.22
C ARG A 38 -7.57 1.50 -1.89
N ALA A 39 -8.28 1.91 -2.94
CA ALA A 39 -9.18 1.02 -3.68
C ALA A 39 -8.41 -0.12 -4.37
N ILE A 40 -7.25 0.17 -4.97
CA ILE A 40 -6.39 -0.85 -5.61
C ILE A 40 -5.78 -1.80 -4.59
N LEU A 41 -5.28 -1.27 -3.47
CA LEU A 41 -4.69 -2.11 -2.44
C LEU A 41 -5.76 -3.00 -1.78
N SER A 42 -6.95 -2.45 -1.56
CA SER A 42 -8.12 -3.18 -1.03
C SER A 42 -8.58 -4.28 -1.99
N SER A 43 -8.62 -4.02 -3.30
CA SER A 43 -8.96 -5.06 -4.28
C SER A 43 -7.93 -6.19 -4.36
N CYS A 44 -6.70 -5.93 -3.92
CA CYS A 44 -5.65 -6.92 -3.72
C CYS A 44 -5.61 -7.54 -2.31
N GLY A 45 -6.61 -7.28 -1.46
CA GLY A 45 -6.74 -7.90 -0.15
C GLY A 45 -6.05 -7.17 1.00
N MET A 46 -5.58 -5.94 0.82
CA MET A 46 -5.09 -5.10 1.93
C MET A 46 -6.26 -4.48 2.70
N PRO A 47 -6.47 -4.81 3.98
CA PRO A 47 -7.52 -4.19 4.77
C PRO A 47 -7.26 -2.68 4.99
N PRO A 48 -8.30 -1.83 5.06
CA PRO A 48 -8.16 -0.40 5.32
C PRO A 48 -7.39 -0.09 6.61
N GLU A 49 -7.60 -0.87 7.67
CA GLU A 49 -6.88 -0.74 8.94
C GLU A 49 -5.39 -0.99 8.79
N LYS A 50 -5.00 -1.93 7.91
CA LYS A 50 -3.60 -2.26 7.69
C LYS A 50 -2.88 -1.17 6.89
N PHE A 51 -3.58 -0.56 5.95
CA PHE A 51 -3.10 0.64 5.25
C PHE A 51 -2.83 1.78 6.24
N ASP A 52 -3.77 2.05 7.15
CA ASP A 52 -3.63 3.12 8.14
C ASP A 52 -2.53 2.83 9.16
N GLU A 53 -2.37 1.57 9.58
CA GLU A 53 -1.27 1.10 10.44
C GLU A 53 0.09 1.36 9.79
N LEU A 54 0.30 0.84 8.56
CA LEU A 54 1.55 1.02 7.82
C LEU A 54 1.82 2.50 7.53
N LYS A 55 0.79 3.29 7.21
CA LYS A 55 0.93 4.73 6.99
C LYS A 55 1.36 5.47 8.25
N ARG A 56 0.83 5.13 9.43
CA ARG A 56 1.20 5.78 10.71
C ARG A 56 2.67 5.56 11.06
N MET A 57 3.23 4.40 10.72
CA MET A 57 4.67 4.14 10.89
C MET A 57 5.55 5.11 10.08
N ALA A 58 5.03 5.71 9.00
CA ALA A 58 5.73 6.72 8.21
C ALA A 58 5.87 8.07 8.91
N SER A 59 4.92 8.43 9.77
CA SER A 59 4.85 9.74 10.42
C SER A 59 5.63 9.82 11.74
N GLN A 60 6.30 8.74 12.14
CA GLN A 60 7.05 8.65 13.39
C GLN A 60 8.58 8.73 13.22
N LYS A 61 9.09 9.06 12.02
CA LYS A 61 10.50 9.41 11.76
C LYS A 61 10.63 10.90 11.49
#